data_AF-A0A059JAG7-F1
#
_entry.id   AF-A0A059JAG7-F1
#
_cell.length_a   1.000
_cell.length_b   1.000
_cell.length_c   1.000
_cell.angle_alpha   90.00
_cell.angle_beta   90.00
_cell.angle_gamma   90.00
#
_symmetry.space_group_name_H-M   'P 1'
#
loop_
_entity.id
_entity.type
_entity.pdbx_description
1 polymer ?
#
loop_
_entity_poly.entity_id
_entity_poly.type
_entity_poly.pdbx_seq_one_letter_code
_entity_poly.pdbx_strand_id
1 'polypeptide(L)'
;MSFSRKLFAREACAADAYPLPPSTVSSRSSRKRRTEGSSESEGGPFLGDTTIYNQDYRCGGPHLVELPATTQLSSSQNPIHAIWSNELQAPVLEILDKFNVDFNPRAGVYPVQRASEEDVEEVWHDTIFISATKHSLDRSWYLVCKEIRKLLEEKNMSHFNVEIIDSRASVFPRAFPIDPEDPFVEQWPPIQATIIEMLGDRHWTVLQPLLLGQPDTFWGPRTMTVSLTVRLESTCDWTEVREAIIQMLDSRGLHHVAVIIYRESVLHALPDFRILKKRDWELATVFGGSIGLRDSNASPGTFGGYVELQSEDGSWRKYGITNYHCIRENLPDPEKCDKMGVCPMDAQANPILVDQPSLKYHEQSIQSYLNDIEEMDNSISPAVKNMIKSGDSSVPKGKVRTYEMNQEIISSTTALIDHGTQFFKEKSYRLGKVHAASGFRVTDQRHLVDWALIEVREERLGGNNIPQNSNSGLPQRVRNSYMPEETFISGTSKIEEGMPVFKLGNCTGFTAGQVNGTKEASFKHWMKNEDGEWTSILGRCYSVAPRACSAFGDAGDSGSLVLSDDGKLVGLYFAGDRDLGWGLFIGWNDIFNDIKDITGLNVRVPSS
;
A
#
# COMPACT_ATOMS: atom_id res chain seq x y z
N MET A 1 0.48 29.00 4.71
CA MET A 1 1.88 28.62 5.00
C MET A 1 2.03 27.17 4.57
N SER A 2 2.90 26.91 3.60
CA SER A 2 3.06 25.57 3.01
C SER A 2 3.87 24.69 3.96
N PHE A 3 3.24 23.67 4.55
CA PHE A 3 3.95 22.59 5.22
C PHE A 3 4.58 21.70 4.15
N SER A 4 5.90 21.75 3.99
CA SER A 4 6.60 20.74 3.19
C SER A 4 6.65 19.44 4.00
N ARG A 5 5.65 18.57 3.83
CA ARG A 5 5.74 17.18 4.28
C ARG A 5 6.81 16.48 3.45
N LYS A 6 7.94 16.15 4.06
CA LYS A 6 8.87 15.14 3.51
C LYS A 6 8.50 13.80 4.16
N LEU A 7 7.99 12.89 3.36
CA LEU A 7 7.73 11.50 3.74
C LEU A 7 9.06 10.74 3.66
N PHE A 8 9.40 9.97 4.69
CA PHE A 8 10.61 9.15 4.78
C PHE A 8 10.21 7.66 4.78
N ALA A 9 11.05 6.74 4.28
CA ALA A 9 10.64 5.36 3.98
C ALA A 9 10.47 4.43 5.19
N ARG A 10 9.86 3.25 5.02
CA ARG A 10 9.57 2.20 6.03
C ARG A 10 10.81 1.55 6.67
N GLU A 11 10.72 1.15 7.96
CA GLU A 11 11.77 0.46 8.69
C GLU A 11 11.91 -0.97 8.16
N ALA A 12 12.87 -1.15 7.28
CA ALA A 12 13.31 -2.46 6.85
C ALA A 12 14.54 -2.87 7.68
N CYS A 13 14.48 -4.04 8.32
CA CYS A 13 15.70 -4.80 8.62
C CYS A 13 16.23 -5.33 7.28
N ALA A 14 16.75 -4.45 6.43
CA ALA A 14 17.38 -4.83 5.19
C ALA A 14 18.79 -5.38 5.48
N ALA A 15 19.20 -6.44 4.79
CA ALA A 15 20.60 -6.60 4.45
C ALA A 15 20.78 -5.81 3.18
N ASP A 16 21.59 -4.76 3.24
CA ASP A 16 21.95 -3.94 2.10
C ASP A 16 20.84 -2.95 1.69
N ALA A 17 21.12 -1.64 1.73
CA ALA A 17 20.40 -0.73 0.85
C ALA A 17 20.97 -0.99 -0.54
N TYR A 18 20.09 -1.42 -1.43
CA TYR A 18 20.31 -1.52 -2.86
C TYR A 18 21.67 -2.09 -3.30
N PRO A 19 21.70 -3.36 -3.72
CA PRO A 19 22.76 -3.83 -4.60
C PRO A 19 22.64 -3.13 -5.96
N LEU A 20 23.59 -2.25 -6.27
CA LEU A 20 24.00 -2.02 -7.67
C LEU A 20 24.50 -3.37 -8.23
N PRO A 21 24.40 -3.64 -9.55
CA PRO A 21 24.71 -4.96 -10.07
C PRO A 21 26.22 -5.23 -9.87
N PRO A 22 26.67 -6.49 -9.85
CA PRO A 22 28.10 -6.77 -9.82
C PRO A 22 28.78 -6.03 -10.99
N SER A 23 29.78 -5.21 -10.68
CA SER A 23 30.76 -4.83 -11.68
C SER A 23 31.36 -6.13 -12.22
N THR A 24 31.47 -6.20 -13.54
CA THR A 24 31.98 -7.36 -14.25
C THR A 24 33.28 -7.85 -13.59
N VAL A 25 33.28 -9.15 -13.25
CA VAL A 25 34.42 -9.92 -12.72
C VAL A 25 34.79 -9.63 -11.25
N SER A 26 34.12 -10.32 -10.32
CA SER A 26 34.70 -10.63 -9.00
C SER A 26 34.65 -12.13 -8.78
N SER A 27 35.84 -12.74 -8.68
CA SER A 27 36.09 -14.17 -8.54
C SER A 27 35.97 -14.69 -7.10
N ARG A 28 35.21 -14.05 -6.22
CA ARG A 28 35.12 -14.44 -4.79
C ARG A 28 33.76 -15.00 -4.38
N SER A 29 33.79 -16.11 -3.64
CA SER A 29 32.69 -16.97 -3.21
C SER A 29 31.98 -16.54 -1.91
N SER A 30 31.89 -15.25 -1.61
CA SER A 30 31.29 -14.78 -0.35
C SER A 30 30.33 -13.60 -0.54
N ARG A 31 29.22 -13.63 0.21
CA ARG A 31 28.30 -12.51 0.35
C ARG A 31 29.04 -11.34 1.00
N LYS A 32 28.96 -10.17 0.39
CA LYS A 32 29.61 -8.94 0.85
C LYS A 32 28.53 -7.89 1.07
N ARG A 33 28.47 -7.30 2.27
CA ARG A 33 27.60 -6.15 2.56
C ARG A 33 28.07 -4.95 1.71
N ARG A 34 27.15 -4.30 0.99
CA ARG A 34 27.50 -3.28 -0.01
C ARG A 34 27.23 -1.86 0.49
N THR A 35 28.24 -0.98 0.40
CA THR A 35 28.07 0.47 0.44
C THR A 35 28.40 1.05 -0.94
N GLU A 36 27.52 1.91 -1.46
CA GLU A 36 27.77 2.80 -2.62
C GLU A 36 28.33 2.17 -3.91
N GLY A 37 28.05 0.89 -4.19
CA GLY A 37 28.60 0.25 -5.39
C GLY A 37 30.13 0.12 -5.41
N SER A 38 30.84 0.30 -4.29
CA SER A 38 32.28 0.01 -4.19
C SER A 38 32.77 -0.17 -2.73
N SER A 39 33.42 -1.32 -2.49
CA SER A 39 34.06 -1.85 -1.25
C SER A 39 33.11 -2.16 -0.07
N GLU A 40 32.92 -3.42 0.36
CA GLU A 40 33.81 -4.34 1.10
C GLU A 40 33.94 -4.02 2.60
N SER A 41 32.90 -4.25 3.41
CA SER A 41 33.06 -4.39 4.86
C SER A 41 33.09 -5.87 5.28
N GLU A 42 34.16 -6.28 5.98
CA GLU A 42 34.33 -7.64 6.54
C GLU A 42 33.75 -7.77 7.98
N GLY A 43 33.07 -6.73 8.48
CA GLY A 43 32.51 -6.71 9.83
C GLY A 43 31.12 -7.33 9.93
N GLY A 44 30.88 -8.13 10.97
CA GLY A 44 29.54 -8.60 11.32
C GLY A 44 28.59 -7.46 11.75
N PRO A 45 27.28 -7.68 11.78
CA PRO A 45 26.29 -6.67 12.20
C PRO A 45 26.60 -6.14 13.60
N PHE A 46 26.48 -4.82 13.77
CA PHE A 46 26.51 -4.15 15.06
C PHE A 46 25.20 -3.36 15.22
N LEU A 47 24.33 -3.79 16.14
CA LEU A 47 22.98 -3.23 16.32
C LEU A 47 22.93 -2.01 17.24
N GLY A 48 24.05 -1.65 17.88
CA GLY A 48 24.10 -0.60 18.89
C GLY A 48 24.06 -1.16 20.31
N ASP A 49 23.48 -0.38 21.23
CA ASP A 49 23.31 -0.73 22.65
C ASP A 49 21.93 -0.27 23.18
N THR A 50 21.70 -0.30 24.49
CA THR A 50 20.43 0.09 25.13
C THR A 50 20.09 1.58 25.02
N THR A 51 21.00 2.41 24.50
CA THR A 51 20.85 3.87 24.43
C THR A 51 20.91 4.41 23.00
N ILE A 52 21.62 3.73 22.11
CA ILE A 52 21.76 4.10 20.70
C ILE A 52 21.55 2.84 19.85
N TYR A 53 20.60 2.92 18.94
CA TYR A 53 20.32 1.91 17.93
C TYR A 53 21.14 2.19 16.67
N ASN A 54 21.67 1.15 16.05
CA ASN A 54 22.43 1.24 14.80
C ASN A 54 21.85 0.30 13.75
N GLN A 55 21.42 0.91 12.65
CA GLN A 55 20.95 0.25 11.43
C GLN A 55 21.95 0.52 10.30
N ASP A 56 21.81 -0.20 9.17
CA ASP A 56 22.78 -0.11 8.07
C ASP A 56 22.95 1.33 7.56
N TYR A 57 21.88 2.13 7.47
CA TYR A 57 21.89 3.51 6.93
C TYR A 57 21.34 4.56 7.90
N ARG A 58 21.22 4.20 9.17
CA ARG A 58 20.61 5.06 10.17
C ARG A 58 21.15 4.72 11.56
N CYS A 59 21.35 5.72 12.40
CA CYS A 59 21.78 5.51 13.77
C CYS A 59 21.19 6.60 14.67
N GLY A 60 20.76 6.25 15.89
CA GLY A 60 20.23 7.26 16.80
C GLY A 60 19.65 6.70 18.09
N GLY A 61 19.22 7.60 18.97
CA GLY A 61 18.65 7.30 20.27
C GLY A 61 18.46 8.56 21.14
N PRO A 62 17.85 8.46 22.34
CA PRO A 62 17.41 7.24 23.02
C PRO A 62 16.17 6.58 22.40
N HIS A 63 15.43 7.30 21.55
CA HIS A 63 14.41 6.71 20.71
C HIS A 63 14.75 6.97 19.24
N LEU A 64 14.78 5.91 18.44
CA LEU A 64 14.99 5.99 17.01
C LEU A 64 13.63 5.80 16.33
N VAL A 65 12.98 6.91 15.96
CA VAL A 65 11.59 6.94 15.45
C VAL A 65 11.39 5.94 14.33
N GLU A 66 10.39 5.06 14.40
CA GLU A 66 10.17 4.08 13.33
C GLU A 66 9.90 4.77 11.98
N LEU A 67 10.39 4.12 10.95
CA LEU A 67 10.27 4.53 9.57
C LEU A 67 9.02 3.82 9.01
N PRO A 68 8.11 4.45 8.25
CA PRO A 68 8.19 5.75 7.63
C PRO A 68 7.90 6.84 8.65
N ALA A 69 8.60 7.96 8.54
CA ALA A 69 8.51 9.03 9.50
C ALA A 69 8.14 10.34 8.83
N THR A 70 7.40 11.18 9.54
CA THR A 70 7.19 12.57 9.18
C THR A 70 8.17 13.44 9.95
N THR A 71 8.81 14.37 9.24
CA THR A 71 9.65 15.40 9.86
C THR A 71 8.97 16.76 9.78
N GLN A 72 8.82 17.41 10.92
CA GLN A 72 8.33 18.78 11.03
C GLN A 72 9.45 19.69 11.49
N LEU A 73 9.66 20.79 10.78
CA LEU A 73 10.50 21.88 11.25
C LEU A 73 9.81 22.55 12.44
N SER A 74 10.47 22.57 13.59
CA SER A 74 9.97 23.29 14.75
C SER A 74 9.82 24.78 14.40
N SER A 75 8.73 25.42 14.84
CA SER A 75 8.50 26.86 14.66
C SER A 75 9.73 27.66 15.11
N SER A 76 10.10 28.72 14.40
CA SER A 76 11.22 29.61 14.77
C SER A 76 11.02 30.30 16.13
N GLN A 77 9.81 30.24 16.70
CA GLN A 77 9.49 30.71 18.04
C GLN A 77 9.73 29.64 19.14
N ASN A 78 10.08 28.41 18.76
CA ASN A 78 10.38 27.35 19.72
C ASN A 78 11.73 27.65 20.41
N PRO A 79 11.79 27.67 21.77
CA PRO A 79 13.01 27.92 22.55
C PRO A 79 14.22 27.09 22.13
N ILE A 80 13.98 25.91 21.57
CA ILE A 80 15.01 25.02 21.01
C ILE A 80 15.90 25.70 19.95
N HIS A 81 15.35 26.58 19.11
CA HIS A 81 16.11 27.21 18.02
C HIS A 81 17.13 28.20 18.55
N ALA A 82 16.79 28.90 19.63
CA ALA A 82 17.71 29.80 20.30
C ALA A 82 18.86 29.01 20.96
N ILE A 83 18.54 27.90 21.65
CA ILE A 83 19.56 27.05 22.29
C ILE A 83 20.43 26.35 21.23
N TRP A 84 19.81 25.83 20.16
CA TRP A 84 20.51 25.22 19.03
C TRP A 84 21.55 26.18 18.45
N SER A 85 21.13 27.38 18.09
CA SER A 85 21.99 28.37 17.43
C SER A 85 23.10 28.89 18.33
N ASN A 86 22.84 29.01 19.64
CA ASN A 86 23.79 29.63 20.57
C ASN A 86 24.74 28.62 21.24
N GLU A 87 24.30 27.39 21.48
CA GLU A 87 25.01 26.46 22.38
C GLU A 87 25.31 25.08 21.80
N LEU A 88 24.51 24.58 20.85
CA LEU A 88 24.64 23.19 20.37
C LEU A 88 25.22 23.06 18.98
N GLN A 89 24.92 24.00 18.07
CA GLN A 89 25.27 23.84 16.67
C GLN A 89 26.78 23.67 16.47
N ALA A 90 27.60 24.57 17.03
CA ALA A 90 29.05 24.49 16.88
C ALA A 90 29.65 23.20 17.50
N PRO A 91 29.35 22.83 18.76
CA PRO A 91 29.83 21.56 19.32
C PRO A 91 29.37 20.31 18.56
N VAL A 92 28.15 20.29 18.04
CA VAL A 92 27.66 19.16 17.22
C VAL A 92 28.46 19.06 15.92
N LEU A 93 28.71 20.18 15.25
CA LEU A 93 29.54 20.19 14.04
C LEU A 93 30.98 19.75 14.31
N GLU A 94 31.57 20.15 15.45
CA GLU A 94 32.90 19.69 15.86
C GLU A 94 32.95 18.17 16.08
N ILE A 95 31.89 17.58 16.67
CA ILE A 95 31.78 16.12 16.80
C ILE A 95 31.68 15.47 15.42
N LEU A 96 30.86 16.00 14.51
CA LEU A 96 30.72 15.45 13.16
C LEU A 96 32.04 15.49 12.38
N ASP A 97 32.77 16.60 12.47
CA ASP A 97 34.10 16.76 11.85
C ASP A 97 35.12 15.78 12.46
N LYS A 98 35.12 15.61 13.78
CA LYS A 98 36.01 14.66 14.49
C LYS A 98 35.90 13.22 13.96
N PHE A 99 34.69 12.81 13.56
CA PHE A 99 34.42 11.47 13.02
C PHE A 99 34.36 11.42 11.49
N ASN A 100 34.66 12.52 10.80
CA ASN A 100 34.58 12.64 9.34
C ASN A 100 33.20 12.24 8.77
N VAL A 101 32.11 12.68 9.40
CA VAL A 101 30.77 12.42 8.88
C VAL A 101 30.52 13.28 7.64
N ASP A 102 30.17 12.65 6.51
CA ASP A 102 29.80 13.37 5.28
C ASP A 102 28.35 13.87 5.36
N PHE A 103 28.12 14.99 6.05
CA PHE A 103 26.79 15.60 6.15
C PHE A 103 26.64 16.80 5.21
N ASN A 104 25.41 17.14 4.83
CA ASN A 104 25.17 18.34 4.02
C ASN A 104 25.36 19.61 4.87
N PRO A 105 26.38 20.46 4.63
CA PRO A 105 26.69 21.58 5.51
C PRO A 105 25.69 22.75 5.39
N ARG A 106 24.84 22.77 4.36
CA ARG A 106 23.85 23.86 4.15
C ARG A 106 22.50 23.59 4.80
N ALA A 107 22.11 22.33 4.94
CA ALA A 107 20.78 21.94 5.41
C ALA A 107 20.74 20.49 5.94
N GLY A 108 21.85 19.99 6.46
CA GLY A 108 21.98 18.60 6.90
C GLY A 108 21.94 18.41 8.41
N VAL A 109 22.05 19.46 9.22
CA VAL A 109 22.07 19.35 10.69
C VAL A 109 21.16 20.40 11.31
N TYR A 110 20.05 19.97 11.91
CA TYR A 110 19.08 20.90 12.49
C TYR A 110 18.11 20.20 13.46
N PRO A 111 17.55 20.95 14.42
CA PRO A 111 16.51 20.43 15.30
C PRO A 111 15.18 20.29 14.55
N VAL A 112 14.49 19.19 14.79
CA VAL A 112 13.18 18.88 14.21
C VAL A 112 12.29 18.16 15.24
N GLN A 113 11.03 18.03 14.89
CA GLN A 113 10.14 17.04 15.48
C GLN A 113 9.95 15.89 14.49
N ARG A 114 10.03 14.66 15.00
CA ARG A 114 9.84 13.44 14.23
C ARG A 114 8.75 12.58 14.84
N ALA A 115 7.87 12.07 14.01
CA ALA A 115 6.91 11.04 14.37
C ALA A 115 6.97 9.93 13.32
N SER A 116 6.68 8.69 13.71
CA SER A 116 6.35 7.66 12.72
C SER A 116 5.05 8.07 12.01
N GLU A 117 4.75 7.52 10.83
CA GLU A 117 3.46 7.77 10.19
C GLU A 117 2.29 7.26 11.04
N GLU A 118 2.50 6.20 11.82
CA GLU A 118 1.48 5.64 12.72
C GLU A 118 1.21 6.55 13.92
N ASP A 119 2.26 7.16 14.49
CA ASP A 119 2.15 7.98 15.69
C ASP A 119 2.05 9.48 15.38
N VAL A 120 1.88 9.86 14.10
CA VAL A 120 1.90 11.28 13.68
C VAL A 120 0.82 12.11 14.36
N GLU A 121 -0.27 11.47 14.81
CA GLU A 121 -1.35 12.11 15.58
C GLU A 121 -1.16 11.98 17.11
N GLU A 122 -0.29 11.10 17.58
CA GLU A 122 -0.13 10.78 19.00
C GLU A 122 1.15 11.36 19.62
N VAL A 123 2.32 11.08 19.02
CA VAL A 123 3.62 11.33 19.63
C VAL A 123 4.61 11.93 18.64
N TRP A 124 5.14 13.10 19.01
CA TRP A 124 6.24 13.75 18.31
C TRP A 124 7.49 13.78 19.18
N HIS A 125 8.60 13.36 18.60
CA HIS A 125 9.91 13.31 19.24
C HIS A 125 10.81 14.44 18.77
N ASP A 126 11.19 15.28 19.72
CA ASP A 126 12.20 16.31 19.52
C ASP A 126 13.57 15.66 19.21
N THR A 127 14.12 15.94 18.03
CA THR A 127 15.28 15.22 17.47
C THR A 127 16.30 16.19 16.86
N ILE A 128 17.58 16.03 17.20
CA ILE A 128 18.70 16.59 16.44
C ILE A 128 18.92 15.69 15.22
N PHE A 129 18.50 16.19 14.06
CA PHE A 129 18.47 15.42 12.83
C PHE A 129 19.67 15.75 11.96
N ILE A 130 20.38 14.70 11.54
CA ILE A 130 21.61 14.76 10.75
C ILE A 130 21.40 13.94 9.47
N SER A 131 21.32 14.61 8.34
CA SER A 131 21.32 14.00 7.01
C SER A 131 22.76 13.88 6.50
N ALA A 132 23.24 12.64 6.37
CA ALA A 132 24.62 12.33 6.03
C ALA A 132 24.76 11.10 5.14
N THR A 133 25.85 11.00 4.40
CA THR A 133 26.18 9.85 3.57
C THR A 133 27.01 8.85 4.36
N LYS A 134 26.58 7.59 4.39
CA LYS A 134 27.32 6.50 5.06
C LYS A 134 28.19 5.73 4.06
N HIS A 135 29.50 5.97 4.11
CA HIS A 135 30.46 5.29 3.23
C HIS A 135 30.87 3.90 3.75
N SER A 136 30.82 3.67 5.06
CA SER A 136 31.22 2.42 5.72
C SER A 136 30.21 1.96 6.76
N LEU A 137 29.97 0.63 6.85
CA LEU A 137 29.18 0.01 7.92
C LEU A 137 30.00 -0.20 9.19
N ASP A 138 30.71 0.84 9.62
CA ASP A 138 31.50 0.83 10.86
C ASP A 138 30.71 1.43 12.03
N ARG A 139 31.40 1.66 13.16
CA ARG A 139 30.81 2.20 14.39
C ARG A 139 30.85 3.73 14.48
N SER A 140 31.30 4.43 13.43
CA SER A 140 31.48 5.90 13.45
C SER A 140 30.19 6.63 13.85
N TRP A 141 29.08 6.35 13.16
CA TRP A 141 27.79 6.99 13.42
C TRP A 141 27.28 6.70 14.84
N TYR A 142 27.45 5.46 15.32
CA TYR A 142 27.14 5.11 16.70
C TYR A 142 27.96 5.93 17.72
N LEU A 143 29.27 6.06 17.50
CA LEU A 143 30.14 6.85 18.39
C LEU A 143 29.77 8.33 18.36
N VAL A 144 29.46 8.89 17.19
CA VAL A 144 28.95 10.26 17.04
C VAL A 144 27.67 10.45 17.85
N CYS A 145 26.69 9.54 17.70
CA CYS A 145 25.46 9.61 18.47
C CYS A 145 25.72 9.57 19.98
N LYS A 146 26.65 8.73 20.46
CA LYS A 146 27.02 8.69 21.89
C LYS A 146 27.65 10.01 22.37
N GLU A 147 28.51 10.64 21.57
CA GLU A 147 29.14 11.92 21.94
C GLU A 147 28.12 13.08 21.93
N ILE A 148 27.23 13.14 20.94
CA ILE A 148 26.15 14.13 20.91
C ILE A 148 25.20 13.92 22.09
N ARG A 149 24.86 12.67 22.42
CA ARG A 149 24.02 12.36 23.60
C ARG A 149 24.64 12.83 24.90
N LYS A 150 25.94 12.61 25.09
CA LYS A 150 26.66 13.11 26.26
C LYS A 150 26.63 14.63 26.35
N LEU A 151 26.85 15.33 25.23
CA LEU A 151 26.73 16.78 25.15
C LEU A 151 25.32 17.26 25.53
N LEU A 152 24.27 16.61 25.01
CA LEU A 152 22.89 16.94 25.35
C LEU A 152 22.61 16.73 26.85
N GLU A 153 23.13 15.67 27.45
CA GLU A 153 23.02 15.42 28.89
C GLU A 153 23.72 16.51 29.73
N GLU A 154 24.94 16.90 29.37
CA GLU A 154 25.69 17.99 30.02
C GLU A 154 24.97 19.34 29.94
N LYS A 155 24.11 19.52 28.93
CA LYS A 155 23.29 20.73 28.70
C LYS A 155 21.86 20.63 29.25
N ASN A 156 21.53 19.59 30.02
CA ASN A 156 20.18 19.31 30.53
C ASN A 156 19.11 19.14 29.41
N MET A 157 19.52 18.60 28.27
CA MET A 157 18.71 18.36 27.08
C MET A 157 18.59 16.87 26.77
N SER A 158 18.64 16.02 27.80
CA SER A 158 18.59 14.56 27.67
C SER A 158 17.30 14.01 27.05
N HIS A 159 16.24 14.82 26.95
CA HIS A 159 14.97 14.50 26.29
C HIS A 159 15.05 14.52 24.75
N PHE A 160 16.10 15.12 24.17
CA PHE A 160 16.30 15.15 22.71
C PHE A 160 16.84 13.83 22.16
N ASN A 161 16.22 13.33 21.10
CA ASN A 161 16.84 12.28 20.30
C ASN A 161 17.98 12.85 19.44
N VAL A 162 18.94 12.00 19.08
CA VAL A 162 19.86 12.24 17.98
C VAL A 162 19.57 11.20 16.92
N GLU A 163 19.55 11.62 15.65
CA GLU A 163 19.41 10.71 14.52
C GLU A 163 20.33 11.14 13.38
N ILE A 164 21.18 10.23 12.94
CA ILE A 164 21.94 10.33 11.69
C ILE A 164 21.28 9.38 10.69
N ILE A 165 20.90 9.90 9.53
CA ILE A 165 20.25 9.12 8.48
C ILE A 165 20.90 9.38 7.12
N ASP A 166 21.04 8.31 6.35
CA ASP A 166 21.36 8.38 4.94
C ASP A 166 20.09 8.42 4.11
N SER A 167 20.09 9.21 3.04
CA SER A 167 18.98 9.28 2.09
C SER A 167 18.51 7.90 1.59
N ARG A 168 19.41 6.91 1.52
CA ARG A 168 19.11 5.52 1.14
C ARG A 168 18.21 4.79 2.12
N ALA A 169 18.24 5.13 3.41
CA ALA A 169 17.26 4.66 4.37
C ALA A 169 15.83 5.14 4.04
N SER A 170 15.72 6.14 3.15
CA SER A 170 14.47 6.78 2.77
C SER A 170 14.02 6.48 1.32
N VAL A 171 14.69 5.58 0.60
CA VAL A 171 14.31 5.21 -0.78
C VAL A 171 13.53 3.89 -0.78
N PHE A 172 12.26 3.94 -1.17
CA PHE A 172 11.45 2.73 -1.40
C PHE A 172 11.83 2.04 -2.71
N PRO A 173 12.26 0.77 -2.69
CA PRO A 173 12.38 0.01 -3.92
C PRO A 173 11.01 -0.30 -4.49
N ARG A 174 10.91 -0.24 -5.81
CA ARG A 174 9.74 -0.76 -6.51
C ARG A 174 9.97 -2.22 -6.86
N ALA A 175 8.94 -3.02 -6.71
CA ALA A 175 8.87 -4.38 -7.23
C ALA A 175 8.75 -4.36 -8.76
N PHE A 176 9.51 -5.22 -9.41
CA PHE A 176 9.45 -5.49 -10.84
C PHE A 176 9.09 -6.96 -11.07
N PRO A 177 8.52 -7.29 -12.24
CA PRO A 177 8.23 -8.67 -12.58
C PRO A 177 9.50 -9.53 -12.58
N ILE A 178 9.45 -10.67 -11.91
CA ILE A 178 10.46 -11.72 -12.03
C ILE A 178 10.20 -12.47 -13.34
N ASP A 179 11.24 -12.64 -14.15
CA ASP A 179 11.19 -13.43 -15.38
C ASP A 179 10.94 -14.92 -15.02
N PRO A 180 9.92 -15.59 -15.60
CA PRO A 180 9.70 -17.01 -15.39
C PRO A 180 10.90 -17.90 -15.73
N GLU A 181 11.77 -17.46 -16.66
CA GLU A 181 12.98 -18.19 -17.06
C GLU A 181 14.18 -17.93 -16.12
N ASP A 182 14.05 -17.08 -15.10
CA ASP A 182 15.12 -16.83 -14.14
C ASP A 182 15.44 -18.11 -13.34
N PRO A 183 16.72 -18.56 -13.26
CA PRO A 183 17.11 -19.77 -12.53
C PRO A 183 16.72 -19.79 -11.05
N PHE A 184 16.44 -18.62 -10.44
CA PHE A 184 15.94 -18.54 -9.08
C PHE A 184 14.51 -19.08 -8.95
N VAL A 185 13.68 -18.99 -10.00
CA VAL A 185 12.28 -19.45 -9.99
C VAL A 185 12.19 -20.94 -9.69
N GLU A 186 13.02 -21.76 -10.33
CA GLU A 186 13.06 -23.20 -10.07
C GLU A 186 13.58 -23.56 -8.68
N GLN A 187 14.46 -22.72 -8.12
CA GLN A 187 15.05 -22.92 -6.79
C GLN A 187 14.15 -22.44 -5.65
N TRP A 188 13.17 -21.58 -5.94
CA TRP A 188 12.35 -20.93 -4.92
C TRP A 188 11.49 -21.90 -4.08
N PRO A 189 10.76 -22.89 -4.63
CA PRO A 189 9.85 -23.73 -3.83
C PRO A 189 10.49 -24.43 -2.63
N PRO A 190 11.66 -25.11 -2.74
CA PRO A 190 12.31 -25.72 -1.58
C PRO A 190 12.89 -24.67 -0.61
N ILE A 191 13.29 -23.49 -1.10
CA ILE A 191 13.74 -22.38 -0.24
C ILE A 191 12.57 -21.86 0.58
N GLN A 192 11.43 -21.58 -0.06
CA GLN A 192 10.20 -21.13 0.57
C GLN A 192 9.74 -22.08 1.68
N ALA A 193 9.70 -23.39 1.40
CA ALA A 193 9.31 -24.39 2.40
C ALA A 193 10.22 -24.36 3.64
N THR A 194 11.54 -24.26 3.42
CA THR A 194 12.55 -24.17 4.50
C THR A 194 12.36 -22.91 5.34
N ILE A 195 12.10 -21.76 4.70
CA ILE A 195 11.85 -20.50 5.41
C ILE A 195 10.55 -20.59 6.23
N ILE A 196 9.47 -21.14 5.67
CA ILE A 196 8.19 -21.29 6.39
C ILE A 196 8.35 -22.16 7.63
N GLU A 197 9.07 -23.28 7.52
CA GLU A 197 9.39 -24.14 8.66
C GLU A 197 10.21 -23.39 9.72
N MET A 198 11.23 -22.65 9.29
CA MET A 198 12.03 -21.80 10.17
C MET A 198 11.19 -20.75 10.89
N LEU A 199 10.23 -20.12 10.20
CA LEU A 199 9.38 -19.07 10.74
C LEU A 199 8.38 -19.61 11.77
N GLY A 200 7.79 -20.78 11.52
CA GLY A 200 6.82 -21.42 12.41
C GLY A 200 5.66 -20.50 12.79
N ASP A 201 5.39 -20.40 14.10
CA ASP A 201 4.31 -19.61 14.67
C ASP A 201 4.66 -18.14 14.95
N ARG A 202 5.82 -17.65 14.50
CA ARG A 202 6.15 -16.23 14.58
C ARG A 202 5.15 -15.38 13.77
N HIS A 203 5.03 -14.11 14.14
CA HIS A 203 4.08 -13.14 13.61
C HIS A 203 4.40 -12.61 12.19
N TRP A 204 4.68 -13.50 11.24
CA TRP A 204 4.87 -13.14 9.82
C TRP A 204 3.54 -13.20 9.05
N THR A 205 3.46 -12.44 7.95
CA THR A 205 2.23 -12.28 7.15
C THR A 205 2.42 -12.69 5.70
N VAL A 206 3.47 -12.23 5.02
CA VAL A 206 3.71 -12.54 3.60
C VAL A 206 5.15 -12.97 3.38
N LEU A 207 5.36 -14.06 2.66
CA LEU A 207 6.67 -14.50 2.18
C LEU A 207 6.63 -14.68 0.66
N GLN A 208 7.46 -13.91 -0.04
CA GLN A 208 7.57 -13.97 -1.50
C GLN A 208 8.92 -13.45 -1.98
N PRO A 209 9.38 -13.84 -3.17
CA PRO A 209 10.49 -13.17 -3.82
C PRO A 209 10.00 -11.96 -4.61
N LEU A 210 10.78 -10.89 -4.58
CA LEU A 210 10.55 -9.66 -5.34
C LEU A 210 11.82 -9.29 -6.09
N LEU A 211 11.68 -8.83 -7.33
CA LEU A 211 12.78 -8.17 -8.04
C LEU A 211 12.74 -6.68 -7.72
N LEU A 212 13.57 -6.22 -6.80
CA LEU A 212 13.54 -4.85 -6.27
C LEU A 212 14.54 -3.94 -7.00
N GLY A 213 14.09 -2.75 -7.40
CA GLY A 213 14.93 -1.75 -8.06
C GLY A 213 14.48 -0.31 -7.78
N GLN A 214 15.28 0.68 -8.17
CA GLN A 214 14.92 2.08 -7.90
C GLN A 214 13.72 2.54 -8.75
N PRO A 215 12.78 3.33 -8.18
CA PRO A 215 11.54 3.72 -8.87
C PRO A 215 11.74 4.47 -10.20
N ASP A 216 12.81 5.25 -10.31
CA ASP A 216 13.05 6.17 -11.43
C ASP A 216 13.92 5.57 -12.55
N THR A 217 14.52 4.40 -12.30
CA THR A 217 15.46 3.78 -13.24
C THR A 217 14.81 2.58 -13.92
N PHE A 218 14.17 2.81 -15.07
CA PHE A 218 13.56 1.73 -15.87
C PHE A 218 14.57 0.62 -16.24
N TRP A 219 15.83 1.02 -16.48
CA TRP A 219 16.96 0.16 -16.82
C TRP A 219 17.98 0.03 -15.68
N GLY A 220 17.63 0.51 -14.49
CA GLY A 220 18.52 0.44 -13.35
C GLY A 220 18.71 -1.00 -12.89
N PRO A 221 19.78 -1.25 -12.13
CA PRO A 221 19.99 -2.55 -11.54
C PRO A 221 18.83 -2.96 -10.65
N ARG A 222 18.52 -4.25 -10.69
CA ARG A 222 17.50 -4.87 -9.87
C ARG A 222 18.11 -6.03 -9.11
N THR A 223 17.58 -6.28 -7.94
CA THR A 223 18.07 -7.30 -7.02
C THR A 223 16.96 -8.28 -6.76
N MET A 224 17.25 -9.57 -6.96
CA MET A 224 16.37 -10.62 -6.49
C MET A 224 16.37 -10.60 -4.97
N THR A 225 15.22 -10.45 -4.35
CA THR A 225 15.11 -10.26 -2.90
C THR A 225 14.05 -11.19 -2.32
N VAL A 226 14.42 -11.98 -1.31
CA VAL A 226 13.44 -12.65 -0.45
C VAL A 226 12.81 -11.61 0.46
N SER A 227 11.52 -11.40 0.29
CA SER A 227 10.71 -10.42 1.03
C SER A 227 9.86 -11.12 2.07
N LEU A 228 9.99 -10.69 3.32
CA LEU A 228 9.19 -11.13 4.45
C LEU A 228 8.48 -9.94 5.09
N THR A 229 7.17 -9.90 4.95
CA THR A 229 6.32 -8.96 5.67
C THR A 229 5.92 -9.57 7.00
N VAL A 230 6.05 -8.81 8.07
CA VAL A 230 5.67 -9.22 9.43
C VAL A 230 4.66 -8.25 10.03
N ARG A 231 3.94 -8.67 11.05
CA ARG A 231 2.93 -7.83 11.70
C ARG A 231 3.55 -6.60 12.33
N LEU A 232 2.82 -5.49 12.26
CA LEU A 232 3.19 -4.21 12.89
C LEU A 232 3.49 -4.40 14.39
N GLU A 233 2.64 -5.15 15.10
CA GLU A 233 2.79 -5.34 16.55
C GLU A 233 3.86 -6.39 16.93
N SER A 234 4.64 -6.90 15.97
CA SER A 234 5.62 -7.95 16.23
C SER A 234 6.86 -7.42 16.96
N THR A 235 7.07 -7.91 18.18
CA THR A 235 8.26 -7.65 19.01
C THR A 235 9.40 -8.65 18.83
N CYS A 236 9.23 -9.66 17.96
CA CYS A 236 10.28 -10.64 17.66
C CYS A 236 11.56 -9.97 17.16
N ASP A 237 12.72 -10.49 17.56
CA ASP A 237 14.00 -10.15 16.93
C ASP A 237 14.10 -10.82 15.57
N TRP A 238 13.80 -10.04 14.53
CA TRP A 238 13.86 -10.50 13.14
C TRP A 238 15.30 -10.52 12.58
N THR A 239 16.29 -10.04 13.33
CA THR A 239 17.70 -10.05 12.91
C THR A 239 18.20 -11.49 12.79
N GLU A 240 17.96 -12.32 13.81
CA GLU A 240 18.37 -13.73 13.79
C GLU A 240 17.71 -14.51 12.65
N VAL A 241 16.41 -14.27 12.42
CA VAL A 241 15.66 -14.87 11.31
C VAL A 241 16.26 -14.47 9.97
N ARG A 242 16.55 -13.18 9.79
CA ARG A 242 17.20 -12.68 8.57
C ARG A 242 18.54 -13.33 8.32
N GLU A 243 19.41 -13.39 9.33
CA GLU A 243 20.75 -13.99 9.20
C GLU A 243 20.66 -15.50 8.91
N ALA A 244 19.67 -16.20 9.48
CA ALA A 244 19.41 -17.60 9.16
C ALA A 244 18.96 -17.80 7.70
N ILE A 245 18.09 -16.93 7.17
CA ILE A 245 17.70 -16.93 5.75
C ILE A 245 18.93 -16.66 4.87
N ILE A 246 19.77 -15.69 5.24
CA ILE A 246 21.01 -15.36 4.52
C ILE A 246 21.96 -16.56 4.46
N GLN A 247 22.23 -17.19 5.60
CA GLN A 247 23.10 -18.37 5.67
C GLN A 247 22.55 -19.52 4.81
N MET A 248 21.24 -19.71 4.82
CA MET A 248 20.55 -20.68 4.00
C MET A 248 20.72 -20.38 2.49
N LEU A 249 20.59 -19.13 2.07
CA LEU A 249 20.83 -18.71 0.67
C LEU A 249 22.30 -18.90 0.28
N ASP A 250 23.24 -18.54 1.17
CA ASP A 250 24.67 -18.65 0.93
C ASP A 250 25.13 -20.10 0.82
N SER A 251 24.59 -21.01 1.63
CA SER A 251 24.87 -22.45 1.50
C SER A 251 24.45 -23.05 0.15
N ARG A 252 23.56 -22.36 -0.58
CA ARG A 252 23.09 -22.72 -1.93
C ARG A 252 23.79 -21.91 -3.03
N GLY A 253 24.78 -21.10 -2.71
CA GLY A 253 25.49 -20.24 -3.67
C GLY A 253 24.69 -19.03 -4.14
N LEU A 254 23.56 -18.71 -3.50
CA LEU A 254 22.67 -17.60 -3.86
C LEU A 254 23.12 -16.27 -3.23
N HIS A 255 24.41 -15.97 -3.32
CA HIS A 255 25.02 -14.76 -2.74
C HIS A 255 24.50 -13.44 -3.35
N HIS A 256 23.84 -13.53 -4.50
CA HIS A 256 23.26 -12.39 -5.22
C HIS A 256 21.82 -12.07 -4.80
N VAL A 257 21.18 -12.94 -4.01
CA VAL A 257 19.79 -12.77 -3.55
C VAL A 257 19.79 -12.05 -2.21
N ALA A 258 19.16 -10.89 -2.12
CA ALA A 258 19.03 -10.12 -0.88
C ALA A 258 17.88 -10.63 0.00
N VAL A 259 17.82 -10.15 1.26
CA VAL A 259 16.73 -10.44 2.20
C VAL A 259 16.25 -9.12 2.80
N ILE A 260 14.94 -8.90 2.73
CA ILE A 260 14.27 -7.77 3.39
C ILE A 260 13.19 -8.30 4.33
N ILE A 261 13.22 -7.82 5.57
CA ILE A 261 12.14 -8.03 6.54
C ILE A 261 11.62 -6.66 6.94
N TYR A 262 10.32 -6.45 6.84
CA TYR A 262 9.69 -5.19 7.22
C TYR A 262 8.32 -5.43 7.85
N ARG A 263 7.94 -4.51 8.74
CA ARG A 263 6.65 -4.52 9.43
C ARG A 263 5.62 -3.82 8.53
N GLU A 264 4.51 -4.49 8.27
CA GLU A 264 3.41 -3.88 7.51
C GLU A 264 2.07 -4.63 7.65
N SER A 265 0.96 -3.93 7.43
CA SER A 265 -0.35 -4.51 7.17
C SER A 265 -0.67 -4.51 5.68
N VAL A 266 -0.74 -5.68 5.04
CA VAL A 266 -1.01 -5.81 3.59
C VAL A 266 -2.49 -5.77 3.22
N LEU A 267 -3.36 -5.74 4.24
CA LEU A 267 -4.81 -5.56 4.15
C LEU A 267 -5.16 -4.14 4.62
N HIS A 268 -4.50 -3.15 4.03
CA HIS A 268 -4.55 -1.75 4.46
C HIS A 268 -5.97 -1.15 4.44
N ALA A 269 -6.22 -0.27 5.39
CA ALA A 269 -7.23 0.79 5.34
C ALA A 269 -6.50 2.13 5.38
N LEU A 270 -6.07 2.67 4.24
CA LEU A 270 -5.37 3.96 4.23
C LEU A 270 -6.34 5.12 4.50
N PRO A 271 -5.84 6.23 5.09
CA PRO A 271 -6.59 7.48 5.22
C PRO A 271 -6.82 8.16 3.86
N ASP A 272 -5.97 7.88 2.86
CA ASP A 272 -6.15 8.35 1.49
C ASP A 272 -7.48 7.85 0.93
N PHE A 273 -8.28 8.77 0.39
CA PHE A 273 -9.55 8.46 -0.23
C PHE A 273 -9.59 8.99 -1.66
N ARG A 274 -10.28 8.25 -2.53
CA ARG A 274 -10.59 8.73 -3.87
C ARG A 274 -11.77 9.71 -3.79
N ILE A 275 -11.65 10.82 -4.50
CA ILE A 275 -12.78 11.70 -4.80
C ILE A 275 -13.72 10.99 -5.80
N LEU A 276 -14.96 10.76 -5.37
CA LEU A 276 -16.02 10.20 -6.20
C LEU A 276 -16.34 11.13 -7.36
N LYS A 277 -16.56 10.56 -8.54
CA LYS A 277 -16.93 11.26 -9.77
C LYS A 277 -18.42 11.05 -10.04
N LYS A 278 -18.97 11.78 -11.01
CA LYS A 278 -20.38 11.68 -11.43
C LYS A 278 -20.88 10.23 -11.59
N ARG A 279 -20.06 9.36 -12.22
CA ARG A 279 -20.41 7.95 -12.43
C ARG A 279 -20.76 7.22 -11.14
N ASP A 280 -20.13 7.58 -10.02
CA ASP A 280 -20.27 6.88 -8.75
C ASP A 280 -21.62 7.20 -8.07
N TRP A 281 -22.37 8.19 -8.58
CA TRP A 281 -23.74 8.52 -8.17
C TRP A 281 -24.78 8.15 -9.25
N GLU A 282 -24.44 7.27 -10.18
CA GLU A 282 -25.40 6.68 -11.11
C GLU A 282 -26.25 5.61 -10.42
N LEU A 283 -27.48 5.42 -10.91
CA LEU A 283 -28.40 4.45 -10.33
C LEU A 283 -27.89 3.02 -10.52
N ALA A 284 -27.39 2.67 -11.70
CA ALA A 284 -26.73 1.38 -11.90
C ALA A 284 -25.42 1.32 -11.10
N THR A 285 -25.10 0.15 -10.55
CA THR A 285 -23.82 -0.09 -9.88
C THR A 285 -22.63 0.14 -10.80
N VAL A 286 -21.52 0.54 -10.19
CA VAL A 286 -20.29 0.84 -10.91
C VAL A 286 -19.27 -0.26 -10.68
N PHE A 287 -18.85 -0.91 -11.76
CA PHE A 287 -17.68 -1.79 -11.81
C PHE A 287 -16.43 -1.02 -11.34
N GLY A 288 -15.76 -1.52 -10.29
CA GLY A 288 -14.63 -0.83 -9.67
C GLY A 288 -15.02 0.40 -8.83
N GLY A 289 -16.29 0.54 -8.44
CA GLY A 289 -16.77 1.58 -7.53
C GLY A 289 -16.57 1.19 -6.06
N SER A 290 -16.68 2.17 -5.14
CA SER A 290 -16.57 1.87 -3.70
C SER A 290 -17.76 1.05 -3.19
N ILE A 291 -17.50 0.17 -2.23
CA ILE A 291 -18.53 -0.54 -1.47
C ILE A 291 -18.17 -0.52 0.02
N GLY A 292 -19.17 -0.35 0.86
CA GLY A 292 -19.01 -0.46 2.31
C GLY A 292 -20.28 -0.96 2.98
N LEU A 293 -20.14 -1.28 4.27
CA LEU A 293 -21.29 -1.58 5.13
C LEU A 293 -22.22 -0.38 5.19
N ARG A 294 -23.52 -0.69 5.26
CA ARG A 294 -24.56 0.34 5.31
C ARG A 294 -24.39 1.22 6.54
N ASP A 295 -24.52 2.52 6.31
CA ASP A 295 -24.43 3.56 7.35
C ASP A 295 -23.10 3.50 8.15
N SER A 296 -22.04 2.90 7.58
CA SER A 296 -20.72 2.77 8.20
C SER A 296 -19.73 3.78 7.62
N ASN A 297 -18.89 4.32 8.51
CA ASN A 297 -17.74 5.16 8.15
C ASN A 297 -16.42 4.38 8.12
N ALA A 298 -16.48 3.05 8.07
CA ALA A 298 -15.31 2.20 7.86
C ALA A 298 -14.69 2.41 6.48
N SER A 299 -13.42 2.03 6.33
CA SER A 299 -12.74 2.13 5.04
C SER A 299 -13.38 1.18 4.02
N PRO A 300 -13.77 1.68 2.84
CA PRO A 300 -14.50 0.87 1.86
C PRO A 300 -13.56 -0.02 1.05
N GLY A 301 -14.12 -1.12 0.55
CA GLY A 301 -13.51 -1.93 -0.51
C GLY A 301 -13.97 -1.51 -1.90
N THR A 302 -13.76 -2.41 -2.85
CA THR A 302 -14.20 -2.29 -4.24
C THR A 302 -15.36 -3.24 -4.53
N PHE A 303 -16.42 -2.72 -5.16
CA PHE A 303 -17.41 -3.54 -5.85
C PHE A 303 -16.77 -4.10 -7.13
N GLY A 304 -16.40 -5.37 -7.08
CA GLY A 304 -15.66 -6.02 -8.15
C GLY A 304 -16.45 -6.11 -9.44
N GLY A 305 -17.74 -6.40 -9.35
CA GLY A 305 -18.60 -6.66 -10.50
C GLY A 305 -19.60 -7.75 -10.17
N TYR A 306 -19.94 -8.56 -11.16
CA TYR A 306 -20.99 -9.57 -11.08
C TYR A 306 -20.50 -10.96 -11.42
N VAL A 307 -21.07 -11.95 -10.73
CA VAL A 307 -21.11 -13.37 -11.11
C VAL A 307 -22.57 -13.82 -11.18
N GLU A 308 -22.85 -14.93 -11.87
CA GLU A 308 -24.18 -15.52 -11.90
C GLU A 308 -24.21 -16.86 -11.17
N LEU A 309 -25.22 -17.06 -10.34
CA LEU A 309 -25.48 -18.34 -9.66
C LEU A 309 -26.71 -18.99 -10.25
N GLN A 310 -26.64 -20.31 -10.46
CA GLN A 310 -27.76 -21.11 -10.95
C GLN A 310 -28.68 -21.47 -9.79
N SER A 311 -29.94 -21.02 -9.86
CA SER A 311 -31.01 -21.38 -8.93
C SER A 311 -31.47 -22.83 -9.14
N GLU A 312 -32.19 -23.40 -8.17
CA GLU A 312 -32.74 -24.77 -8.25
C GLU A 312 -33.66 -24.99 -9.46
N ASP A 313 -34.35 -23.93 -9.90
CA ASP A 313 -35.22 -23.94 -11.09
C ASP A 313 -34.45 -23.88 -12.42
N GLY A 314 -33.11 -23.83 -12.37
CA GLY A 314 -32.21 -23.74 -13.51
C GLY A 314 -31.97 -22.31 -14.02
N SER A 315 -32.64 -21.30 -13.46
CA SER A 315 -32.44 -19.89 -13.82
C SER A 315 -31.12 -19.34 -13.28
N TRP A 316 -30.49 -18.42 -14.00
CA TRP A 316 -29.26 -17.76 -13.58
C TRP A 316 -29.59 -16.37 -13.02
N ARG A 317 -29.06 -16.05 -11.84
CA ARG A 317 -29.26 -14.75 -11.18
C ARG A 317 -27.92 -14.07 -10.92
N LYS A 318 -27.87 -12.75 -11.14
CA LYS A 318 -26.66 -11.94 -10.93
C LYS A 318 -26.48 -11.61 -9.45
N TYR A 319 -25.25 -11.77 -8.98
CA TYR A 319 -24.81 -11.37 -7.64
C TYR A 319 -23.57 -10.49 -7.77
N GLY A 320 -23.54 -9.40 -7.02
CA GLY A 320 -22.35 -8.58 -6.90
C GLY A 320 -21.25 -9.35 -6.16
N ILE A 321 -19.98 -9.03 -6.39
CA ILE A 321 -18.85 -9.65 -5.69
C ILE A 321 -17.86 -8.61 -5.15
N THR A 322 -17.34 -8.86 -3.95
CA THR A 322 -16.23 -8.12 -3.30
C THR A 322 -15.46 -9.09 -2.38
N ASN A 323 -14.45 -8.63 -1.62
CA ASN A 323 -13.83 -9.46 -0.59
C ASN A 323 -14.70 -9.48 0.69
N TYR A 324 -14.70 -10.60 1.41
CA TYR A 324 -15.35 -10.73 2.72
C TYR A 324 -14.78 -9.74 3.74
N HIS A 325 -13.45 -9.53 3.77
CA HIS A 325 -12.87 -8.59 4.73
C HIS A 325 -13.37 -7.14 4.54
N CYS A 326 -13.87 -6.76 3.36
CA CYS A 326 -14.44 -5.44 3.11
C CYS A 326 -15.85 -5.25 3.73
N ILE A 327 -16.50 -6.34 4.15
CA ILE A 327 -17.87 -6.36 4.69
C ILE A 327 -17.95 -7.14 6.03
N ARG A 328 -16.80 -7.42 6.65
CA ARG A 328 -16.68 -8.24 7.86
C ARG A 328 -17.13 -7.52 9.14
N GLU A 329 -17.01 -6.21 9.22
CA GLU A 329 -17.32 -5.51 10.48
C GLU A 329 -18.81 -5.67 10.86
N ASN A 330 -19.10 -5.64 12.18
CA ASN A 330 -20.46 -5.75 12.74
C ASN A 330 -21.17 -7.10 12.48
N LEU A 331 -20.42 -8.18 12.23
CA LEU A 331 -20.98 -9.53 12.24
C LEU A 331 -21.43 -9.94 13.66
N PRO A 332 -22.58 -10.63 13.82
CA PRO A 332 -23.07 -11.08 15.13
C PRO A 332 -22.13 -12.09 15.80
N ASP A 333 -21.52 -12.96 15.01
CA ASP A 333 -20.58 -14.00 15.44
C ASP A 333 -19.38 -13.99 14.47
N PRO A 334 -18.43 -13.06 14.68
CA PRO A 334 -17.32 -12.87 13.76
C PRO A 334 -16.38 -14.08 13.75
N GLU A 335 -16.19 -14.80 14.86
CA GLU A 335 -15.30 -15.97 14.90
C GLU A 335 -15.86 -17.12 14.06
N LYS A 336 -17.15 -17.44 14.21
CA LYS A 336 -17.80 -18.45 13.36
C LYS A 336 -17.74 -18.05 11.89
N CYS A 337 -18.07 -16.80 11.58
CA CYS A 337 -18.08 -16.31 10.19
C CYS A 337 -16.68 -16.30 9.58
N ASP A 338 -15.65 -15.96 10.35
CA ASP A 338 -14.27 -16.00 9.90
C ASP A 338 -13.82 -17.43 9.58
N LYS A 339 -14.22 -18.41 10.38
CA LYS A 339 -13.83 -19.82 10.19
C LYS A 339 -14.65 -20.56 9.14
N MET A 340 -15.95 -20.30 9.08
CA MET A 340 -16.90 -21.08 8.28
C MET A 340 -17.48 -20.32 7.08
N GLY A 341 -17.28 -19.01 7.03
CA GLY A 341 -18.01 -18.13 6.13
C GLY A 341 -19.44 -17.87 6.59
N VAL A 342 -20.19 -17.20 5.72
CA VAL A 342 -21.60 -16.88 5.90
C VAL A 342 -22.39 -17.63 4.82
N CYS A 343 -23.17 -18.63 5.20
CA CYS A 343 -24.03 -19.32 4.24
C CYS A 343 -25.33 -18.53 3.99
N PRO A 344 -26.08 -18.83 2.92
CA PRO A 344 -27.34 -18.13 2.60
C PRO A 344 -28.36 -18.11 3.74
N MET A 345 -28.44 -19.17 4.55
CA MET A 345 -29.33 -19.23 5.71
C MET A 345 -28.90 -18.28 6.83
N ASP A 346 -27.59 -18.21 7.12
CA ASP A 346 -27.05 -17.28 8.12
C ASP A 346 -27.26 -15.82 7.67
N ALA A 347 -27.00 -15.52 6.40
CA ALA A 347 -27.22 -14.19 5.82
C ALA A 347 -28.69 -13.77 5.80
N GLN A 348 -29.63 -14.72 5.67
CA GLN A 348 -31.05 -14.45 5.76
C GLN A 348 -31.49 -14.15 7.21
N ALA A 349 -30.94 -14.87 8.19
CA ALA A 349 -31.23 -14.68 9.59
C ALA A 349 -30.64 -13.37 10.14
N ASN A 350 -29.43 -13.02 9.71
CA ASN A 350 -28.72 -11.82 10.13
C ASN A 350 -28.21 -11.03 8.89
N PRO A 351 -29.07 -10.22 8.25
CA PRO A 351 -28.72 -9.53 7.02
C PRO A 351 -27.58 -8.51 7.20
N ILE A 352 -26.50 -8.70 6.46
CA ILE A 352 -25.42 -7.71 6.33
C ILE A 352 -25.78 -6.78 5.17
N LEU A 353 -26.01 -5.51 5.46
CA LEU A 353 -26.49 -4.53 4.48
C LEU A 353 -25.30 -3.73 3.94
N VAL A 354 -25.30 -3.48 2.64
CA VAL A 354 -24.21 -2.78 1.95
C VAL A 354 -24.71 -1.64 1.07
N ASP A 355 -23.85 -0.68 0.84
CA ASP A 355 -24.10 0.55 0.09
C ASP A 355 -23.00 0.80 -0.96
N GLN A 356 -23.41 1.38 -2.10
CA GLN A 356 -22.53 1.88 -3.15
C GLN A 356 -23.07 3.22 -3.68
N PRO A 357 -22.27 4.29 -3.67
CA PRO A 357 -20.92 4.36 -3.08
C PRO A 357 -20.99 4.26 -1.55
N SER A 358 -19.88 3.91 -0.92
CA SER A 358 -19.78 3.89 0.56
C SER A 358 -20.05 5.27 1.16
N LEU A 359 -20.66 5.32 2.35
CA LEU A 359 -20.95 6.57 3.07
C LEU A 359 -19.68 7.42 3.29
N LYS A 360 -18.60 6.81 3.80
CA LYS A 360 -17.30 7.49 4.02
C LYS A 360 -16.84 8.29 2.80
N TYR A 361 -16.74 7.64 1.65
CA TYR A 361 -16.27 8.31 0.42
C TYR A 361 -17.26 9.34 -0.10
N HIS A 362 -18.56 9.15 0.10
CA HIS A 362 -19.54 10.19 -0.25
C HIS A 362 -19.31 11.45 0.57
N GLU A 363 -19.27 11.35 1.89
CA GLU A 363 -19.09 12.50 2.79
C GLU A 363 -17.76 13.21 2.54
N GLN A 364 -16.67 12.45 2.42
CA GLN A 364 -15.35 13.00 2.15
C GLN A 364 -15.27 13.67 0.77
N SER A 365 -15.92 13.12 -0.26
CA SER A 365 -15.94 13.72 -1.60
C SER A 365 -16.75 15.02 -1.63
N ILE A 366 -17.93 15.05 -0.97
CA ILE A 366 -18.73 16.27 -0.87
C ILE A 366 -17.95 17.36 -0.14
N GLN A 367 -17.29 17.02 0.97
CA GLN A 367 -16.47 17.97 1.73
C GLN A 367 -15.28 18.48 0.90
N SER A 368 -14.60 17.61 0.16
CA SER A 368 -13.51 18.01 -0.75
C SER A 368 -14.00 19.00 -1.80
N TYR A 369 -15.14 18.73 -2.45
CA TYR A 369 -15.69 19.62 -3.46
C TYR A 369 -16.14 20.98 -2.90
N LEU A 370 -16.67 21.01 -1.67
CA LEU A 370 -16.99 22.27 -1.00
C LEU A 370 -15.73 23.08 -0.70
N ASN A 371 -14.66 22.44 -0.23
CA ASN A 371 -13.37 23.10 0.02
C ASN A 371 -12.76 23.66 -1.28
N ASP A 372 -12.82 22.88 -2.37
CA ASP A 372 -12.33 23.32 -3.70
C ASP A 372 -13.11 24.55 -4.20
N ILE A 373 -14.44 24.56 -4.03
CA ILE A 373 -15.28 25.73 -4.36
C ILE A 373 -14.88 26.95 -3.53
N GLU A 374 -14.68 26.77 -2.23
CA GLU A 374 -14.27 27.87 -1.34
C GLU A 374 -12.91 28.44 -1.73
N GLU A 375 -11.92 27.57 -2.02
CA GLU A 375 -10.59 28.00 -2.47
C GLU A 375 -10.67 28.77 -3.80
N MET A 376 -11.41 28.23 -4.78
CA MET A 376 -11.60 28.88 -6.08
C MET A 376 -12.33 30.22 -5.96
N ASP A 377 -13.35 30.30 -5.11
CA ASP A 377 -14.08 31.55 -4.89
C ASP A 377 -13.17 32.57 -4.18
N ASN A 378 -12.38 32.16 -3.20
CA ASN A 378 -11.48 33.06 -2.46
C ASN A 378 -10.20 33.45 -3.22
N SER A 379 -9.89 32.81 -4.35
CA SER A 379 -8.70 33.11 -5.17
C SER A 379 -8.66 34.54 -5.73
N ILE A 380 -9.81 35.22 -5.83
CA ILE A 380 -9.94 36.60 -6.29
C ILE A 380 -10.67 37.42 -5.24
N SER A 381 -10.12 38.57 -4.85
CA SER A 381 -10.72 39.39 -3.80
C SER A 381 -12.12 39.90 -4.20
N PRO A 382 -13.04 40.09 -3.23
CA PRO A 382 -14.39 40.57 -3.51
C PRO A 382 -14.43 41.89 -4.30
N ALA A 383 -13.50 42.81 -4.03
CA ALA A 383 -13.37 44.07 -4.76
C ALA A 383 -13.08 43.85 -6.25
N VAL A 384 -12.17 42.91 -6.57
CA VAL A 384 -11.83 42.58 -7.96
C VAL A 384 -12.98 41.86 -8.65
N LYS A 385 -13.69 40.95 -7.97
CA LYS A 385 -14.91 40.32 -8.53
C LYS A 385 -15.96 41.37 -8.92
N ASN A 386 -16.17 42.39 -8.07
CA ASN A 386 -17.12 43.47 -8.34
C ASN A 386 -16.70 44.30 -9.56
N MET A 387 -15.41 44.66 -9.67
CA MET A 387 -14.87 45.37 -10.84
C MET A 387 -15.04 44.56 -12.14
N ILE A 388 -14.83 43.24 -12.09
CA ILE A 388 -15.05 42.35 -13.24
C ILE A 388 -16.53 42.36 -13.64
N LYS A 389 -17.44 42.18 -12.67
CA LYS A 389 -18.90 42.19 -12.91
C LYS A 389 -19.41 43.52 -13.45
N SER A 390 -18.80 44.64 -13.08
CA SER A 390 -19.15 45.97 -13.61
C SER A 390 -18.51 46.30 -14.96
N GLY A 391 -17.71 45.40 -15.55
CA GLY A 391 -17.04 45.62 -16.83
C GLY A 391 -15.90 46.64 -16.77
N ASP A 392 -15.24 46.78 -15.62
CA ASP A 392 -14.16 47.75 -15.44
C ASP A 392 -12.92 47.37 -16.28
N SER A 393 -12.57 48.25 -17.22
CA SER A 393 -11.43 48.09 -18.13
C SER A 393 -10.05 48.09 -17.45
N SER A 394 -9.96 48.51 -16.19
CA SER A 394 -8.72 48.51 -15.41
C SER A 394 -8.30 47.13 -14.91
N VAL A 395 -9.21 46.15 -14.91
CA VAL A 395 -8.89 44.78 -14.49
C VAL A 395 -8.08 44.07 -15.58
N PRO A 396 -6.91 43.47 -15.25
CA PRO A 396 -6.14 42.71 -16.22
C PRO A 396 -6.95 41.56 -16.84
N LYS A 397 -6.92 41.43 -18.18
CA LYS A 397 -7.63 40.37 -18.92
C LYS A 397 -7.37 38.95 -18.38
N GLY A 398 -6.16 38.69 -17.90
CA GLY A 398 -5.81 37.41 -17.26
C GLY A 398 -6.66 37.12 -16.02
N LYS A 399 -6.93 38.13 -15.18
CA LYS A 399 -7.78 37.98 -13.98
C LYS A 399 -9.25 37.79 -14.34
N VAL A 400 -9.74 38.47 -15.38
CA VAL A 400 -11.09 38.26 -15.92
C VAL A 400 -11.25 36.80 -16.37
N ARG A 401 -10.30 36.30 -17.17
CA ARG A 401 -10.31 34.91 -17.65
C ARG A 401 -10.25 33.89 -16.51
N THR A 402 -9.40 34.13 -15.50
CA THR A 402 -9.33 33.26 -14.31
C THR A 402 -10.65 33.27 -13.56
N TYR A 403 -11.28 34.43 -13.38
CA TYR A 403 -12.59 34.52 -12.73
C TYR A 403 -13.65 33.73 -13.50
N GLU A 404 -13.77 33.93 -14.82
CA GLU A 404 -14.72 33.22 -15.68
C GLU A 404 -14.52 31.69 -15.61
N MET A 405 -13.26 31.23 -15.75
CA MET A 405 -12.92 29.81 -15.63
C MET A 405 -13.27 29.24 -14.25
N ASN A 406 -13.00 29.98 -13.17
CA ASN A 406 -13.37 29.55 -11.82
C ASN A 406 -14.89 29.48 -11.66
N GLN A 407 -15.67 30.41 -12.23
CA GLN A 407 -17.13 30.34 -12.17
C GLN A 407 -17.70 29.14 -12.93
N GLU A 408 -17.11 28.78 -14.09
CA GLU A 408 -17.49 27.57 -14.82
C GLU A 408 -17.22 26.30 -14.00
N ILE A 409 -16.03 26.20 -13.40
CA ILE A 409 -15.67 25.06 -12.54
C ILE A 409 -16.60 25.00 -11.33
N ILE A 410 -16.76 26.11 -10.58
CA ILE A 410 -17.67 26.19 -9.42
C ILE A 410 -19.07 25.76 -9.81
N SER A 411 -19.63 26.24 -10.92
CA SER A 411 -20.96 25.85 -11.36
C SER A 411 -21.06 24.34 -11.65
N SER A 412 -20.04 23.76 -12.29
CA SER A 412 -20.02 22.32 -12.58
C SER A 412 -19.86 21.46 -11.33
N THR A 413 -19.04 21.91 -10.37
CA THR A 413 -18.81 21.24 -9.09
C THR A 413 -20.04 21.32 -8.19
N THR A 414 -20.73 22.47 -8.13
CA THR A 414 -22.00 22.61 -7.40
C THR A 414 -23.05 21.64 -7.94
N ALA A 415 -23.21 21.55 -9.27
CA ALA A 415 -24.15 20.60 -9.88
C ALA A 415 -23.80 19.14 -9.54
N LEU A 416 -22.50 18.82 -9.40
CA LEU A 416 -22.04 17.49 -8.99
C LEU A 416 -22.36 17.21 -7.50
N ILE A 417 -22.15 18.19 -6.61
CA ILE A 417 -22.54 18.11 -5.19
C ILE A 417 -24.04 17.89 -5.06
N ASP A 418 -24.85 18.66 -5.79
CA ASP A 418 -26.32 18.54 -5.77
C ASP A 418 -26.75 17.15 -6.22
N HIS A 419 -26.13 16.61 -7.28
CA HIS A 419 -26.40 15.26 -7.75
C HIS A 419 -26.08 14.20 -6.69
N GLY A 420 -24.89 14.24 -6.10
CA GLY A 420 -24.49 13.30 -5.04
C GLY A 420 -25.36 13.40 -3.79
N THR A 421 -25.71 14.62 -3.38
CA THR A 421 -26.59 14.89 -2.23
C THR A 421 -28.00 14.36 -2.47
N GLN A 422 -28.55 14.59 -3.66
CA GLN A 422 -29.88 14.08 -4.02
C GLN A 422 -29.89 12.55 -4.05
N PHE A 423 -28.84 11.92 -4.59
CA PHE A 423 -28.69 10.47 -4.61
C PHE A 423 -28.73 9.85 -3.19
N PHE A 424 -28.10 10.51 -2.21
CA PHE A 424 -28.17 10.11 -0.80
C PHE A 424 -29.52 10.41 -0.16
N LYS A 425 -30.12 11.57 -0.45
CA LYS A 425 -31.45 11.94 0.05
C LYS A 425 -32.54 10.96 -0.40
N GLU A 426 -32.47 10.48 -1.65
CA GLU A 426 -33.40 9.51 -2.23
C GLU A 426 -33.12 8.06 -1.80
N LYS A 427 -32.03 7.83 -1.06
CA LYS A 427 -31.56 6.49 -0.67
C LYS A 427 -31.19 5.59 -1.85
N SER A 428 -30.85 6.19 -2.98
CA SER A 428 -30.44 5.48 -4.21
C SER A 428 -29.11 4.75 -4.03
N TYR A 429 -28.27 5.14 -3.05
CA TYR A 429 -27.03 4.47 -2.69
C TYR A 429 -27.19 3.07 -2.07
N ARG A 430 -28.39 2.73 -1.58
CA ARG A 430 -28.65 1.42 -0.97
C ARG A 430 -28.49 0.33 -2.01
N LEU A 431 -27.43 -0.47 -1.89
CA LEU A 431 -27.05 -1.43 -2.91
C LEU A 431 -27.83 -2.73 -2.75
N GLY A 432 -27.81 -3.29 -1.54
CA GLY A 432 -28.35 -4.63 -1.31
C GLY A 432 -27.98 -5.20 0.04
N LYS A 433 -27.86 -6.52 0.07
CA LYS A 433 -27.44 -7.31 1.24
C LYS A 433 -26.50 -8.44 0.81
N VAL A 434 -25.66 -8.90 1.71
CA VAL A 434 -24.81 -10.08 1.49
C VAL A 434 -25.70 -11.32 1.36
N HIS A 435 -25.43 -12.15 0.36
CA HIS A 435 -26.07 -13.44 0.13
C HIS A 435 -25.26 -14.57 0.76
N ALA A 436 -23.94 -14.57 0.55
CA ALA A 436 -23.01 -15.54 1.12
C ALA A 436 -21.60 -14.95 1.16
N ALA A 437 -20.72 -15.48 2.01
CA ALA A 437 -19.32 -15.07 2.06
C ALA A 437 -18.40 -16.21 2.52
N SER A 438 -17.12 -16.13 2.14
CA SER A 438 -16.14 -17.20 2.38
C SER A 438 -15.65 -17.32 3.81
N GLY A 439 -15.63 -16.22 4.57
CA GLY A 439 -14.74 -16.12 5.73
C GLY A 439 -13.27 -16.08 5.30
N PHE A 440 -12.36 -16.31 6.23
CA PHE A 440 -10.94 -16.52 5.97
C PHE A 440 -10.68 -18.03 5.93
N ARG A 441 -10.67 -18.60 4.73
CA ARG A 441 -10.47 -20.03 4.54
C ARG A 441 -9.37 -20.31 3.52
N VAL A 442 -8.95 -21.57 3.47
CA VAL A 442 -8.05 -22.11 2.46
C VAL A 442 -8.72 -23.26 1.75
N THR A 443 -8.54 -23.34 0.43
CA THR A 443 -8.98 -24.49 -0.37
C THR A 443 -8.14 -25.73 -0.08
N ASP A 444 -8.54 -26.88 -0.61
CA ASP A 444 -7.74 -28.12 -0.58
C ASP A 444 -6.36 -27.93 -1.24
N GLN A 445 -6.28 -27.04 -2.22
CA GLN A 445 -5.04 -26.62 -2.87
C GLN A 445 -4.27 -25.58 -2.06
N ARG A 446 -4.67 -25.28 -0.82
CA ARG A 446 -4.06 -24.25 0.04
C ARG A 446 -4.07 -22.84 -0.55
N HIS A 447 -4.99 -22.52 -1.45
CA HIS A 447 -5.21 -21.13 -1.88
C HIS A 447 -6.11 -20.43 -0.89
N LEU A 448 -5.79 -19.19 -0.52
CA LEU A 448 -6.69 -18.39 0.29
C LEU A 448 -7.94 -18.04 -0.48
N VAL A 449 -9.08 -18.01 0.21
CA VAL A 449 -10.36 -17.52 -0.32
C VAL A 449 -10.90 -16.44 0.60
N ASP A 450 -11.33 -15.36 -0.04
CA ASP A 450 -11.84 -14.16 0.61
C ASP A 450 -12.81 -13.48 -0.37
N TRP A 451 -14.08 -13.84 -0.33
CA TRP A 451 -15.11 -13.32 -1.22
C TRP A 451 -16.44 -13.15 -0.49
N ALA A 452 -17.25 -12.21 -0.93
CA ALA A 452 -18.62 -12.01 -0.51
C ALA A 452 -19.52 -11.73 -1.72
N LEU A 453 -20.63 -12.46 -1.79
CA LEU A 453 -21.67 -12.29 -2.79
C LEU A 453 -22.77 -11.36 -2.27
N ILE A 454 -23.24 -10.46 -3.13
CA ILE A 454 -24.21 -9.43 -2.80
C ILE A 454 -25.46 -9.66 -3.63
N GLU A 455 -26.59 -9.83 -2.96
CA GLU A 455 -27.91 -9.72 -3.58
C GLU A 455 -28.18 -8.23 -3.83
N VAL A 456 -27.93 -7.80 -5.07
CA VAL A 456 -28.09 -6.41 -5.52
C VAL A 456 -29.57 -6.17 -5.87
N ARG A 457 -30.08 -5.00 -5.49
CA ARG A 457 -31.44 -4.58 -5.88
C ARG A 457 -31.59 -4.49 -7.40
N GLU A 458 -32.72 -4.93 -7.93
CA GLU A 458 -32.97 -5.01 -9.37
C GLU A 458 -32.75 -3.65 -10.07
N GLU A 459 -33.24 -2.56 -9.48
CA GLU A 459 -33.09 -1.21 -10.02
C GLU A 459 -31.65 -0.69 -10.00
N ARG A 460 -30.76 -1.32 -9.24
CA ARG A 460 -29.33 -0.99 -9.14
C ARG A 460 -28.48 -1.86 -10.08
N LEU A 461 -29.02 -2.89 -10.72
CA LEU A 461 -28.20 -3.81 -11.52
C LEU A 461 -27.45 -3.08 -12.65
N GLY A 462 -26.13 -3.26 -12.65
CA GLY A 462 -25.21 -2.79 -13.69
C GLY A 462 -24.68 -3.94 -14.55
N GLY A 463 -23.49 -3.73 -15.13
CA GLY A 463 -22.81 -4.73 -15.94
C GLY A 463 -21.32 -4.75 -15.70
N ASN A 464 -20.67 -5.85 -16.10
CA ASN A 464 -19.21 -6.03 -16.05
C ASN A 464 -18.53 -5.33 -17.23
N ASN A 465 -18.88 -4.08 -17.49
CA ASN A 465 -18.34 -3.31 -18.60
C ASN A 465 -16.87 -2.98 -18.34
N ILE A 466 -16.01 -3.37 -19.27
CA ILE A 466 -14.57 -3.16 -19.14
C ILE A 466 -14.14 -1.92 -19.94
N PRO A 467 -13.12 -1.17 -19.47
CA PRO A 467 -12.60 -0.04 -20.22
C PRO A 467 -12.18 -0.44 -21.63
N GLN A 468 -12.36 0.46 -22.60
CA GLN A 468 -11.95 0.27 -23.99
C GLN A 468 -10.77 1.20 -24.31
N ASN A 469 -9.92 0.84 -25.27
CA ASN A 469 -8.74 1.65 -25.63
C ASN A 469 -9.07 3.07 -26.11
N SER A 470 -10.29 3.28 -26.62
CA SER A 470 -10.82 4.60 -26.97
C SER A 470 -11.14 5.49 -25.74
N ASN A 471 -11.20 4.93 -24.54
CA ASN A 471 -11.55 5.65 -23.33
C ASN A 471 -10.41 6.61 -22.93
N SER A 472 -10.73 7.91 -22.87
CA SER A 472 -9.79 8.96 -22.48
C SER A 472 -9.20 8.78 -21.08
N GLY A 473 -9.88 8.05 -20.20
CA GLY A 473 -9.45 7.78 -18.83
C GLY A 473 -8.43 6.64 -18.66
N LEU A 474 -8.12 5.88 -19.71
CA LEU A 474 -7.11 4.82 -19.62
C LEU A 474 -5.68 5.40 -19.62
N PRO A 475 -4.80 4.98 -18.69
CA PRO A 475 -3.41 5.41 -18.69
C PRO A 475 -2.73 5.06 -20.02
N GLN A 476 -2.09 6.04 -20.66
CA GLN A 476 -1.46 5.87 -21.99
C GLN A 476 -0.44 4.72 -22.01
N ARG A 477 0.27 4.48 -20.90
CA ARG A 477 1.27 3.42 -20.77
C ARG A 477 0.66 2.00 -20.77
N VAL A 478 -0.64 1.88 -20.51
CA VAL A 478 -1.37 0.61 -20.39
C VAL A 478 -2.08 0.22 -21.68
N ARG A 479 -2.44 1.20 -22.53
CA ARG A 479 -3.20 0.99 -23.78
C ARG A 479 -2.55 0.02 -24.77
N ASN A 480 -1.22 -0.09 -24.77
CA ASN A 480 -0.51 -0.96 -25.70
C ASN A 480 -0.49 -2.43 -25.25
N SER A 481 -0.80 -2.71 -23.99
CA SER A 481 -0.76 -4.07 -23.40
C SER A 481 -2.13 -4.61 -23.04
N TYR A 482 -3.16 -3.79 -23.12
CA TYR A 482 -4.54 -4.15 -22.81
C TYR A 482 -5.37 -4.00 -24.09
N MET A 483 -5.80 -5.11 -24.66
CA MET A 483 -6.46 -5.18 -25.96
C MET A 483 -7.70 -6.09 -25.87
N PRO A 484 -8.71 -5.69 -25.09
CA PRO A 484 -9.94 -6.47 -25.00
C PRO A 484 -10.65 -6.47 -26.35
N GLU A 485 -11.10 -7.66 -26.78
CA GLU A 485 -11.97 -7.79 -27.95
C GLU A 485 -13.42 -7.42 -27.62
N GLU A 486 -13.82 -7.65 -26.37
CA GLU A 486 -15.18 -7.51 -25.87
C GLU A 486 -15.34 -6.22 -25.04
N THR A 487 -16.58 -5.73 -24.93
CA THR A 487 -16.89 -4.54 -24.11
C THR A 487 -17.21 -4.87 -22.66
N PHE A 488 -17.30 -6.16 -22.33
CA PHE A 488 -17.61 -6.67 -21.01
C PHE A 488 -16.77 -7.91 -20.71
N ILE A 489 -16.67 -8.29 -19.43
CA ILE A 489 -15.98 -9.52 -19.02
C ILE A 489 -16.77 -10.72 -19.52
N SER A 490 -16.27 -11.41 -20.54
CA SER A 490 -16.88 -12.61 -21.11
C SER A 490 -15.98 -13.83 -20.88
N GLY A 491 -16.34 -14.62 -19.86
CA GLY A 491 -15.60 -15.82 -19.49
C GLY A 491 -14.30 -15.54 -18.74
N THR A 492 -13.41 -16.53 -18.77
CA THR A 492 -12.30 -16.64 -17.82
C THR A 492 -10.99 -17.00 -18.50
N SER A 493 -9.88 -16.55 -17.94
CA SER A 493 -8.54 -16.92 -18.39
C SER A 493 -7.82 -17.80 -17.38
N LYS A 494 -6.91 -18.63 -17.86
CA LYS A 494 -6.02 -19.44 -17.02
C LYS A 494 -4.89 -18.56 -16.51
N ILE A 495 -4.50 -18.78 -15.26
CA ILE A 495 -3.39 -18.04 -14.66
C ILE A 495 -2.07 -18.69 -15.06
N GLU A 496 -1.18 -17.90 -15.68
CA GLU A 496 0.15 -18.32 -16.13
C GLU A 496 1.23 -17.38 -15.58
N GLU A 497 2.44 -17.90 -15.41
CA GLU A 497 3.59 -17.09 -14.99
C GLU A 497 3.93 -16.06 -16.05
N GLY A 498 4.29 -14.85 -15.63
CA GLY A 498 4.63 -13.78 -16.54
C GLY A 498 3.45 -13.21 -17.33
N MET A 499 2.21 -13.68 -17.13
CA MET A 499 1.07 -13.13 -17.86
C MET A 499 0.78 -11.67 -17.42
N PRO A 500 0.45 -10.76 -18.35
CA PRO A 500 -0.03 -9.44 -18.00
C PRO A 500 -1.42 -9.52 -17.37
N VAL A 501 -1.64 -8.72 -16.34
CA VAL A 501 -2.94 -8.63 -15.65
C VAL A 501 -3.32 -7.18 -15.39
N PHE A 502 -4.62 -6.91 -15.31
CA PHE A 502 -5.19 -5.57 -15.17
C PHE A 502 -6.27 -5.59 -14.09
N LYS A 503 -6.53 -4.46 -13.46
CA LYS A 503 -7.72 -4.30 -12.60
C LYS A 503 -8.26 -2.90 -12.67
N LEU A 504 -9.55 -2.75 -12.37
CA LEU A 504 -10.18 -1.45 -12.09
C LEU A 504 -10.58 -1.42 -10.63
N GLY A 505 -9.77 -0.77 -9.80
CA GLY A 505 -10.02 -0.63 -8.37
C GLY A 505 -10.67 0.70 -8.00
N ASN A 506 -11.33 0.71 -6.84
CA ASN A 506 -11.92 1.90 -6.29
C ASN A 506 -10.87 2.99 -6.02
N CYS A 507 -9.71 2.64 -5.46
CA CYS A 507 -8.70 3.63 -5.03
C CYS A 507 -7.75 3.99 -6.18
N THR A 508 -7.06 3.00 -6.75
CA THR A 508 -6.02 3.26 -7.76
C THR A 508 -6.55 3.38 -9.19
N GLY A 509 -7.84 3.08 -9.41
CA GLY A 509 -8.42 3.06 -10.74
C GLY A 509 -7.86 1.93 -11.60
N PHE A 510 -7.65 2.21 -12.89
CA PHE A 510 -7.19 1.20 -13.85
C PHE A 510 -5.68 1.02 -13.76
N THR A 511 -5.24 -0.15 -13.32
CA THR A 511 -3.84 -0.50 -13.05
C THR A 511 -3.45 -1.76 -13.81
N ALA A 512 -2.15 -1.91 -14.04
CA ALA A 512 -1.59 -3.03 -14.80
C ALA A 512 -0.44 -3.67 -14.03
N GLY A 513 -0.28 -4.96 -14.21
CA GLY A 513 0.73 -5.76 -13.53
C GLY A 513 1.13 -6.96 -14.37
N GLN A 514 2.01 -7.76 -13.81
CA GLN A 514 2.43 -9.04 -14.37
C GLN A 514 2.50 -10.06 -13.25
N VAL A 515 1.93 -11.24 -13.47
CA VAL A 515 2.07 -12.36 -12.55
C VAL A 515 3.55 -12.71 -12.44
N ASN A 516 4.08 -12.75 -11.23
CA ASN A 516 5.50 -13.02 -11.00
C ASN A 516 5.91 -14.40 -11.53
N GLY A 517 7.17 -14.55 -11.94
CA GLY A 517 7.72 -15.84 -12.39
C GLY A 517 7.54 -16.97 -11.38
N THR A 518 7.60 -16.68 -10.09
CA THR A 518 7.33 -17.66 -9.02
C THR A 518 5.85 -17.94 -8.77
N LYS A 519 4.95 -17.26 -9.50
CA LYS A 519 3.47 -17.28 -9.44
C LYS A 519 2.85 -16.89 -8.11
N GLU A 520 3.22 -17.54 -7.02
CA GLU A 520 2.50 -17.52 -5.75
C GLU A 520 3.38 -16.97 -4.61
N ALA A 521 2.73 -16.22 -3.72
CA ALA A 521 3.25 -15.84 -2.42
C ALA A 521 2.62 -16.73 -1.33
N SER A 522 3.36 -16.99 -0.25
CA SER A 522 2.78 -17.56 0.96
C SER A 522 2.23 -16.45 1.83
N PHE A 523 1.02 -16.66 2.35
CA PHE A 523 0.32 -15.69 3.16
C PHE A 523 -0.22 -16.35 4.43
N LYS A 524 0.08 -15.73 5.57
CA LYS A 524 -0.39 -16.14 6.88
C LYS A 524 -1.34 -15.07 7.40
N HIS A 525 -2.64 -15.38 7.39
CA HIS A 525 -3.67 -14.49 7.91
C HIS A 525 -3.83 -14.71 9.41
N TRP A 526 -3.90 -13.62 10.18
CA TRP A 526 -3.98 -13.65 11.65
C TRP A 526 -5.33 -13.14 12.14
N MET A 527 -5.96 -13.87 13.05
CA MET A 527 -7.27 -13.55 13.62
C MET A 527 -7.25 -13.74 15.14
N LYS A 528 -8.01 -12.94 15.87
CA LYS A 528 -8.26 -13.19 17.30
C LYS A 528 -9.47 -14.09 17.46
N ASN A 529 -9.38 -15.09 18.34
CA ASN A 529 -10.55 -15.84 18.81
C ASN A 529 -11.31 -15.04 19.89
N GLU A 530 -12.43 -15.59 20.38
CA GLU A 530 -13.27 -15.06 21.45
C GLU A 530 -12.49 -14.80 22.75
N ASP A 531 -11.46 -15.60 23.04
CA ASP A 531 -10.57 -15.43 24.19
C ASP A 531 -9.53 -14.31 23.99
N GLY A 532 -9.49 -13.70 22.79
CA GLY A 532 -8.52 -12.67 22.41
C GLY A 532 -7.14 -13.21 22.01
N GLU A 533 -6.98 -14.53 21.94
CA GLU A 533 -5.76 -15.20 21.49
C GLU A 533 -5.62 -15.16 19.97
N TRP A 534 -4.38 -15.03 19.50
CA TRP A 534 -4.07 -15.02 18.08
C TRP A 534 -4.04 -16.45 17.51
N THR A 535 -4.85 -16.65 16.47
CA THR A 535 -4.84 -17.83 15.61
C THR A 535 -4.43 -17.40 14.19
N SER A 536 -4.05 -18.37 13.37
CA SER A 536 -3.68 -18.07 11.99
C SER A 536 -4.04 -19.18 11.01
N ILE A 537 -4.21 -18.79 9.75
CA ILE A 537 -4.34 -19.70 8.62
C ILE A 537 -3.22 -19.41 7.63
N LEU A 538 -2.61 -20.47 7.10
CA LEU A 538 -1.55 -20.38 6.09
C LEU A 538 -2.08 -20.86 4.75
N GLY A 539 -2.01 -19.98 3.74
CA GLY A 539 -2.34 -20.31 2.37
C GLY A 539 -1.44 -19.60 1.37
N ARG A 540 -1.89 -19.60 0.12
CA ARG A 540 -1.16 -19.03 -1.02
C ARG A 540 -2.07 -18.12 -1.83
N CYS A 541 -1.47 -17.07 -2.39
CA CYS A 541 -2.12 -16.14 -3.31
C CYS A 541 -1.21 -15.89 -4.52
N TYR A 542 -1.77 -15.50 -5.65
CA TYR A 542 -0.98 -15.13 -6.82
C TYR A 542 -0.33 -13.77 -6.60
N SER A 543 0.97 -13.68 -6.90
CA SER A 543 1.79 -12.48 -6.72
C SER A 543 1.94 -11.71 -8.04
N VAL A 544 1.76 -10.40 -7.96
CA VAL A 544 1.79 -9.48 -9.10
C VAL A 544 2.74 -8.34 -8.82
N ALA A 545 3.66 -8.11 -9.76
CA ALA A 545 4.46 -6.90 -9.78
C ALA A 545 3.80 -5.83 -10.66
N PRO A 546 3.93 -4.54 -10.32
CA PRO A 546 3.35 -3.45 -11.09
C PRO A 546 4.02 -3.34 -12.47
N ARG A 547 3.22 -3.00 -13.49
CA ARG A 547 3.69 -2.77 -14.86
C ARG A 547 3.10 -1.46 -15.37
N ALA A 548 3.96 -0.56 -15.86
CA ALA A 548 3.55 0.75 -16.39
C ALA A 548 2.85 1.70 -15.38
N CYS A 549 2.71 1.31 -14.12
CA CYS A 549 2.19 2.10 -12.99
C CYS A 549 3.15 2.03 -11.78
N SER A 550 2.90 2.85 -10.76
CA SER A 550 3.71 2.87 -9.53
C SER A 550 3.41 1.70 -8.60
N ALA A 551 2.16 1.23 -8.58
CA ALA A 551 1.67 0.10 -7.79
C ALA A 551 0.56 -0.63 -8.55
N PHE A 552 0.44 -1.95 -8.34
CA PHE A 552 -0.65 -2.74 -8.92
C PHE A 552 -1.97 -2.46 -8.20
N GLY A 553 -1.95 -2.31 -6.87
CA GLY A 553 -3.10 -1.90 -6.10
C GLY A 553 -2.71 -1.25 -4.78
N ASP A 554 -3.73 -0.78 -4.07
CA ASP A 554 -3.60 -0.07 -2.80
C ASP A 554 -4.80 -0.40 -1.88
N ALA A 555 -4.77 0.11 -0.65
CA ALA A 555 -5.90 0.09 0.27
C ALA A 555 -7.19 0.56 -0.42
N GLY A 556 -8.27 -0.19 -0.21
CA GLY A 556 -9.57 0.05 -0.82
C GLY A 556 -9.76 -0.55 -2.21
N ASP A 557 -8.71 -1.09 -2.85
CA ASP A 557 -8.85 -1.86 -4.10
C ASP A 557 -9.27 -3.32 -3.86
N SER A 558 -9.24 -3.80 -2.63
CA SER A 558 -9.73 -5.12 -2.24
C SER A 558 -11.13 -5.37 -2.83
N GLY A 559 -11.28 -6.48 -3.56
CA GLY A 559 -12.51 -6.86 -4.22
C GLY A 559 -12.56 -6.49 -5.70
N SER A 560 -11.52 -5.82 -6.23
CA SER A 560 -11.42 -5.56 -7.68
C SER A 560 -11.29 -6.86 -8.47
N LEU A 561 -12.02 -7.01 -9.58
CA LEU A 561 -11.76 -8.10 -10.51
C LEU A 561 -10.43 -7.87 -11.23
N VAL A 562 -9.64 -8.94 -11.31
CA VAL A 562 -8.38 -9.00 -12.06
C VAL A 562 -8.68 -9.62 -13.42
N LEU A 563 -8.18 -8.97 -14.47
CA LEU A 563 -8.45 -9.27 -15.87
C LEU A 563 -7.16 -9.64 -16.62
N SER A 564 -7.27 -10.46 -17.66
CA SER A 564 -6.21 -10.64 -18.65
C SER A 564 -6.17 -9.46 -19.64
N ASP A 565 -5.17 -9.45 -20.51
CA ASP A 565 -5.02 -8.47 -21.59
C ASP A 565 -6.18 -8.43 -22.58
N ASP A 566 -6.83 -9.57 -22.80
CA ASP A 566 -8.06 -9.70 -23.62
C ASP A 566 -9.37 -9.43 -22.84
N GLY A 567 -9.30 -9.04 -21.57
CA GLY A 567 -10.45 -8.63 -20.77
C GLY A 567 -11.22 -9.76 -20.06
N LYS A 568 -10.71 -10.99 -20.06
CA LYS A 568 -11.33 -12.13 -19.35
C LYS A 568 -11.02 -12.13 -17.86
N LEU A 569 -11.88 -12.77 -17.06
CA LEU A 569 -11.70 -12.88 -15.62
C LEU A 569 -10.53 -13.80 -15.26
N VAL A 570 -9.62 -13.29 -14.43
CA VAL A 570 -8.45 -14.03 -13.90
C VAL A 570 -8.63 -14.31 -12.41
N GLY A 571 -9.09 -13.32 -11.65
CA GLY A 571 -9.22 -13.46 -10.20
C GLY A 571 -9.80 -12.24 -9.48
N LEU A 572 -9.62 -12.19 -8.16
CA LEU A 572 -10.08 -11.14 -7.27
C LEU A 572 -8.90 -10.57 -6.48
N TYR A 573 -8.64 -9.27 -6.63
CA TYR A 573 -7.57 -8.58 -5.90
C TYR A 573 -7.86 -8.65 -4.40
N PHE A 574 -6.84 -8.99 -3.60
CA PHE A 574 -6.98 -9.34 -2.19
C PHE A 574 -6.17 -8.43 -1.27
N ALA A 575 -4.89 -8.22 -1.58
CA ALA A 575 -3.94 -7.54 -0.69
C ALA A 575 -2.79 -6.94 -1.51
N GLY A 576 -1.99 -6.06 -0.92
CA GLY A 576 -0.82 -5.50 -1.60
C GLY A 576 -0.02 -4.54 -0.73
N ASP A 577 1.03 -4.01 -1.32
CA ASP A 577 1.90 -3.01 -0.71
C ASP A 577 2.08 -1.88 -1.72
N ARG A 578 1.56 -0.70 -1.39
CA ARG A 578 1.62 0.48 -2.28
C ARG A 578 3.05 0.96 -2.51
N ASP A 579 3.88 0.89 -1.48
CA ASP A 579 5.20 1.51 -1.47
C ASP A 579 6.19 0.68 -2.29
N LEU A 580 6.16 -0.63 -2.11
CA LEU A 580 6.88 -1.56 -2.99
C LEU A 580 6.13 -1.76 -4.32
N GLY A 581 4.83 -1.50 -4.34
CA GLY A 581 3.96 -1.51 -5.52
C GLY A 581 3.43 -2.89 -5.93
N TRP A 582 3.78 -3.97 -5.23
CA TRP A 582 3.29 -5.31 -5.54
C TRP A 582 1.86 -5.53 -5.03
N GLY A 583 1.18 -6.53 -5.59
CA GLY A 583 -0.15 -6.95 -5.16
C GLY A 583 -0.35 -8.46 -5.16
N LEU A 584 -1.42 -8.90 -4.52
CA LEU A 584 -1.86 -10.29 -4.41
C LEU A 584 -3.30 -10.41 -4.88
N PHE A 585 -3.61 -11.52 -5.55
CA PHE A 585 -4.98 -11.86 -5.91
C PHE A 585 -5.28 -13.35 -5.74
N ILE A 586 -6.56 -13.67 -5.64
CA ILE A 586 -7.09 -15.02 -5.52
C ILE A 586 -7.60 -15.46 -6.89
N GLY A 587 -7.24 -16.67 -7.32
CA GLY A 587 -7.64 -17.19 -8.63
C GLY A 587 -9.14 -17.47 -8.72
N TRP A 588 -9.75 -17.18 -9.87
CA TRP A 588 -11.21 -17.32 -10.00
C TRP A 588 -11.68 -18.78 -9.81
N ASN A 589 -10.90 -19.77 -10.26
CA ASN A 589 -11.24 -21.18 -10.12
C ASN A 589 -11.43 -21.56 -8.64
N ASP A 590 -10.52 -21.09 -7.78
CA ASP A 590 -10.61 -21.31 -6.33
C ASP A 590 -11.86 -20.64 -5.75
N ILE A 591 -12.17 -19.42 -6.19
CA ILE A 591 -13.36 -18.67 -5.77
C ILE A 591 -14.64 -19.39 -6.19
N PHE A 592 -14.75 -19.87 -7.44
CA PHE A 592 -16.00 -20.46 -7.92
C PHE A 592 -16.24 -21.85 -7.31
N ASN A 593 -15.19 -22.64 -7.10
CA ASN A 593 -15.30 -23.89 -6.36
C ASN A 593 -15.78 -23.61 -4.93
N ASP A 594 -15.21 -22.61 -4.27
CA ASP A 594 -15.55 -22.26 -2.90
C ASP A 594 -16.98 -21.66 -2.77
N ILE A 595 -17.42 -20.87 -3.75
CA ILE A 595 -18.82 -20.41 -3.87
C ILE A 595 -19.76 -21.62 -3.95
N LYS A 596 -19.43 -22.61 -4.79
CA LYS A 596 -20.23 -23.81 -4.92
C LYS A 596 -20.26 -24.61 -3.62
N ASP A 597 -19.16 -24.68 -2.90
CA ASP A 597 -19.08 -25.39 -1.61
C ASP A 597 -19.92 -24.71 -0.52
N ILE A 598 -19.95 -23.38 -0.45
CA ILE A 598 -20.77 -22.64 0.54
C ILE A 598 -22.25 -22.61 0.16
N THR A 599 -22.56 -22.35 -1.11
CA THR A 599 -23.93 -22.07 -1.55
C THR A 599 -24.67 -23.30 -2.06
N GLY A 600 -23.94 -24.34 -2.48
CA GLY A 600 -24.48 -25.48 -3.22
C GLY A 600 -24.83 -25.17 -4.68
N LEU A 601 -24.58 -23.94 -5.17
CA LEU A 601 -25.01 -23.47 -6.48
C LEU A 601 -23.86 -23.45 -7.49
N ASN A 602 -24.16 -23.72 -8.76
CA ASN A 602 -23.19 -23.52 -9.83
C ASN A 602 -23.01 -22.02 -10.08
N VAL A 603 -21.79 -21.61 -10.42
CA VAL A 603 -21.42 -20.21 -10.64
C VAL A 603 -20.73 -20.02 -12.00
N ARG A 604 -20.97 -18.88 -12.64
CA ARG A 604 -20.33 -18.49 -13.90
C ARG A 604 -20.11 -16.98 -14.00
N VAL A 605 -19.29 -16.57 -14.97
CA VAL A 605 -19.23 -15.17 -15.41
C VAL A 605 -20.51 -14.83 -16.17
N PRO A 606 -21.15 -13.65 -15.95
CA PRO A 606 -22.36 -13.27 -16.67
C PRO A 606 -22.13 -13.21 -18.18
N SER A 607 -23.13 -13.63 -18.96
CA SER A 607 -23.04 -13.67 -20.42
C SER A 607 -23.37 -12.34 -21.13
N SER A 608 -23.93 -11.36 -20.41
CA SER A 608 -24.17 -9.96 -20.85
C SER A 608 -24.73 -9.12 -19.69
#